data_AF-A0A7Y5UWN8-F1
#
_entry.id   AF-A0A7Y5UWN8-F1
#
_cell.length_a   1.000
_cell.length_b   1.000
_cell.length_c   1.000
_cell.angle_alpha   90.00
_cell.angle_beta   90.00
_cell.angle_gamma   90.00
#
_symmetry.space_group_name_H-M   'P 1'
#
loop_
_entity.id
_entity.type
_entity.pdbx_description
1 polymer ?
#
loop_
_entity_poly.entity_id
_entity_poly.type
_entity_poly.pdbx_seq_one_letter_code
_entity_poly.pdbx_strand_id
1 'polypeptide(L)'
;MQPAALRALLAACCLLATVPATSEVVVDRLGQVSAVDIGGEYRRLATQLAIPMKGWGRFARQSEARDLKTTRDGDRSTWSGRLVLPGEVSVRFTQTLTATTEGLQLDYQLVPEGTADVEGVYWWLDLPIADYSGAPAALLAGEQQVAGAEMPREQPPHRHILSGTAERAVLGPS
;
A
#
# COMPACT_ATOMS: atom_id res chain seq x y z
N MET A 1 -13.35 11.22 24.25
CA MET A 1 -12.51 10.40 23.37
C MET A 1 -12.86 8.95 23.58
N GLN A 2 -13.64 8.35 22.68
CA GLN A 2 -13.91 6.91 22.71
C GLN A 2 -12.69 6.18 22.15
N PRO A 3 -12.22 5.08 22.78
CA PRO A 3 -11.16 4.26 22.20
C PRO A 3 -11.67 3.72 20.86
N ALA A 4 -10.89 3.94 19.80
CA ALA A 4 -11.17 3.37 18.49
C ALA A 4 -10.94 1.86 18.56
N ALA A 5 -11.95 1.12 19.03
CA ALA A 5 -12.00 -0.32 18.88
C ALA A 5 -11.96 -0.61 17.37
N LEU A 6 -10.93 -1.32 16.92
CA LEU A 6 -10.73 -1.75 15.55
C LEU A 6 -11.86 -2.71 15.16
N ARG A 7 -13.04 -2.17 14.83
CA ARG A 7 -14.12 -2.90 14.18
C ARG A 7 -13.58 -3.28 12.81
N ALA A 8 -13.31 -4.57 12.62
CA ALA A 8 -12.93 -5.24 11.37
C ALA A 8 -12.74 -4.27 10.19
N LEU A 9 -11.56 -3.67 10.09
CA LEU A 9 -11.25 -2.73 9.02
C LEU A 9 -10.84 -3.55 7.80
N LEU A 10 -11.81 -3.89 6.94
CA LEU A 10 -11.54 -4.46 5.64
C LEU A 10 -11.06 -3.33 4.71
N ALA A 11 -9.85 -2.85 4.95
CA ALA A 11 -9.20 -1.93 4.01
C ALA A 11 -8.68 -2.75 2.83
N ALA A 12 -9.58 -3.05 1.89
CA ALA A 12 -9.16 -3.21 0.51
C ALA A 12 -8.61 -1.85 0.10
N CYS A 13 -7.33 -1.77 -0.23
CA CYS A 13 -6.78 -0.64 -0.96
C CYS A 13 -6.38 -1.23 -2.30
N CYS A 14 -7.18 -1.07 -3.34
CA CYS A 14 -6.72 -1.35 -4.70
C CYS A 14 -5.87 -0.15 -5.13
N LEU A 15 -4.62 -0.35 -5.54
CA LEU A 15 -3.93 0.65 -6.34
C LEU A 15 -4.28 0.41 -7.81
N LEU A 16 -4.56 1.45 -8.59
CA LEU A 16 -4.47 1.37 -10.06
C LEU A 16 -3.46 2.44 -10.47
N ALA A 17 -2.22 2.01 -10.73
CA ALA A 17 -1.23 2.86 -11.37
C ALA A 17 -1.28 2.58 -12.87
N THR A 18 -1.59 3.58 -13.71
CA THR A 18 -1.64 3.38 -15.16
C THR A 18 -0.24 3.25 -15.75
N VAL A 19 0.20 2.01 -15.97
CA VAL A 19 1.49 1.67 -16.59
C VAL A 19 1.19 0.84 -17.84
N PRO A 20 1.81 1.09 -19.00
CA PRO A 20 1.53 0.36 -20.23
C PRO A 20 1.66 -1.16 -20.05
N ALA A 21 0.72 -1.90 -20.63
CA ALA A 21 0.30 -3.31 -20.46
C ALA A 21 1.37 -4.45 -20.51
N THR A 22 2.66 -4.15 -20.38
CA THR A 22 3.77 -5.13 -20.33
C THR A 22 4.77 -4.78 -19.24
N SER A 23 4.31 -4.16 -18.16
CA SER A 23 5.16 -3.74 -17.05
C SER A 23 5.58 -4.95 -16.22
N GLU A 24 6.84 -5.35 -16.30
CA GLU A 24 7.40 -6.25 -15.30
C GLU A 24 7.54 -5.52 -13.95
N VAL A 25 7.15 -6.18 -12.87
CA VAL A 25 7.25 -5.62 -11.52
C VAL A 25 8.33 -6.35 -10.75
N VAL A 26 9.28 -5.60 -10.20
CA VAL A 26 10.28 -6.15 -9.32
C VAL A 26 9.75 -6.10 -7.90
N VAL A 27 9.36 -7.28 -7.39
CA VAL A 27 8.89 -7.48 -6.03
C VAL A 27 9.91 -8.23 -5.20
N ASP A 28 10.05 -7.86 -3.93
CA ASP A 28 10.87 -8.61 -2.99
C ASP A 28 10.14 -9.86 -2.47
N ARG A 29 10.83 -10.64 -1.63
CA ARG A 29 10.27 -11.87 -1.04
C ARG A 29 9.03 -11.63 -0.18
N LEU A 30 8.81 -10.41 0.31
CA LEU A 30 7.70 -10.01 1.18
C LEU A 30 6.55 -9.41 0.38
N GLY A 31 6.71 -9.22 -0.93
CA GLY A 31 5.74 -8.59 -1.81
C GLY A 31 5.90 -7.07 -1.92
N GLN A 32 6.92 -6.48 -1.32
CA GLN A 32 7.15 -5.04 -1.48
C GLN A 32 7.64 -4.78 -2.91
N VAL A 33 7.01 -3.81 -3.58
CA VAL A 33 7.40 -3.40 -4.92
C VAL A 33 8.63 -2.49 -4.79
N SER A 34 9.64 -2.74 -5.62
CA SER A 34 10.93 -2.03 -5.62
C SER A 34 11.25 -1.36 -6.96
N ALA A 35 10.64 -1.84 -8.05
CA ALA A 35 10.67 -1.19 -9.36
C ALA A 35 9.50 -1.67 -10.24
N VAL A 36 9.19 -0.87 -11.25
CA VAL A 36 8.27 -1.22 -12.34
C VAL A 36 8.95 -0.91 -13.66
N ASP A 37 8.83 -1.80 -14.64
CA ASP A 37 9.23 -1.52 -16.02
C ASP A 37 8.20 -0.62 -16.71
N ILE A 38 8.65 0.55 -17.17
CA ILE A 38 7.85 1.47 -17.99
C ILE A 38 8.56 1.64 -19.33
N GLY A 39 8.08 0.95 -20.36
CA GLY A 39 8.60 1.10 -21.72
C GLY A 39 10.00 0.50 -21.93
N GLY A 40 10.35 -0.57 -21.22
CA GLY A 40 11.66 -1.23 -21.26
C GLY A 40 12.69 -0.63 -20.30
N GLU A 41 12.27 0.29 -19.43
CA GLU A 41 13.12 0.95 -18.45
C GLU A 41 12.56 0.78 -17.03
N TYR A 42 13.36 0.21 -16.12
CA TYR A 42 12.95 0.04 -14.73
C TYR A 42 12.99 1.38 -13.98
N ARG A 43 11.80 1.81 -13.55
CA ARG A 43 11.58 2.94 -12.65
C ARG A 43 11.54 2.44 -11.22
N ARG A 44 12.40 3.00 -10.37
CA ARG A 44 12.43 2.65 -8.95
C ARG A 44 11.21 3.25 -8.24
N LEU A 45 10.45 2.40 -7.56
CA LEU A 45 9.39 2.82 -6.64
C LEU A 45 9.46 1.92 -5.40
N ALA A 46 9.05 2.40 -4.24
CA ALA A 46 9.07 1.57 -3.02
C ALA A 46 7.71 1.58 -2.34
N THR A 47 7.18 0.39 -2.02
CA THR A 47 5.94 0.25 -1.24
C THR A 47 6.23 -0.30 0.15
N GLN A 48 5.53 0.21 1.16
CA GLN A 48 5.61 -0.32 2.52
C GLN A 48 4.29 -0.18 3.27
N LEU A 49 3.72 -1.31 3.66
CA LEU A 49 2.66 -1.33 4.65
C LEU A 49 3.24 -1.19 6.07
N ALA A 50 2.67 -0.26 6.85
CA ALA A 50 3.03 -0.02 8.23
C ALA A 50 1.79 0.25 9.11
N ILE A 51 1.81 -0.28 10.32
CA ILE A 51 0.79 -0.05 11.35
C ILE A 51 1.49 0.67 12.52
N PRO A 52 1.43 2.02 12.59
CA PRO A 52 1.90 2.76 13.76
C PRO A 52 1.06 2.43 14.98
N MET A 53 1.75 2.13 16.08
CA MET A 53 1.14 1.99 17.40
C MET A 53 0.81 3.38 17.96
N LYS A 54 -0.10 3.42 18.93
CA LYS A 54 -0.47 4.65 19.62
C LYS A 54 0.75 5.46 20.07
N GLY A 55 0.78 6.75 19.74
CA GLY A 55 1.89 7.65 20.03
C GLY A 55 3.08 7.53 19.08
N TRP A 56 2.96 6.80 17.96
CA TRP A 56 3.94 6.74 16.86
C TRP A 56 5.35 6.24 17.23
N GLY A 57 5.57 5.75 18.45
CA GLY A 57 6.89 5.30 18.92
C GLY A 57 7.33 3.94 18.36
N ARG A 58 6.40 3.15 17.82
CA ARG A 58 6.68 1.84 17.22
C ARG A 58 5.75 1.59 16.03
N PHE A 59 6.26 0.85 15.06
CA PHE A 59 5.54 0.44 13.87
C PHE A 59 5.64 -1.08 13.75
N ALA A 60 4.54 -1.74 13.42
CA ALA A 60 4.59 -3.07 12.83
C ALA A 60 4.67 -2.90 11.31
N ARG A 61 5.69 -3.47 10.68
CA ARG A 61 5.95 -3.30 9.23
C ARG A 61 5.82 -4.62 8.49
N GLN A 62 5.41 -4.57 7.23
CA GLN A 62 5.44 -5.73 6.34
C GLN A 62 6.81 -6.42 6.29
N SER A 63 7.90 -5.65 6.41
CA SER A 63 9.27 -6.17 6.49
C SER A 63 9.52 -7.10 7.68
N GLU A 64 8.66 -7.06 8.69
CA GLU A 64 8.74 -7.81 9.96
C GLU A 64 7.69 -8.94 10.02
N ALA A 65 7.01 -9.22 8.91
CA ALA A 65 6.00 -10.26 8.80
C ALA A 65 6.52 -11.65 9.17
N ARG A 66 5.67 -12.41 9.88
CA ARG A 66 5.89 -13.82 10.21
C ARG A 66 4.96 -14.73 9.42
N ASP A 67 5.29 -16.02 9.41
CA ASP A 67 4.50 -17.09 8.79
C ASP A 67 4.18 -16.81 7.31
N LEU A 68 5.16 -16.23 6.61
CA LEU A 68 4.98 -15.78 5.24
C LEU A 68 4.73 -16.95 4.30
N LYS A 69 3.67 -16.83 3.51
CA LYS A 69 3.33 -17.73 2.41
C LYS A 69 3.18 -16.93 1.13
N THR A 70 3.75 -17.46 0.06
CA THR A 70 3.64 -16.87 -1.28
C THR A 70 3.04 -17.89 -2.23
N THR A 71 2.07 -17.47 -3.02
CA THR A 71 1.52 -18.24 -4.13
C THR A 71 1.61 -17.42 -5.41
N ARG A 72 1.83 -18.11 -6.53
CA ARG A 72 1.87 -17.49 -7.86
C ARG A 72 0.98 -18.31 -8.79
N ASP A 73 0.09 -17.63 -9.49
CA ASP A 73 -0.85 -18.22 -10.43
C ASP A 73 -1.00 -17.26 -11.62
N GLY A 74 -0.33 -17.56 -12.73
CA GLY A 74 -0.23 -16.66 -13.89
C GLY A 74 0.32 -15.28 -13.50
N ASP A 75 -0.44 -14.24 -13.86
CA ASP A 75 -0.11 -12.82 -13.61
C ASP A 75 -0.43 -12.37 -12.18
N ARG A 76 -0.94 -13.27 -11.35
CA ARG A 76 -1.31 -13.01 -9.97
C ARG A 76 -0.27 -13.57 -9.02
N SER A 77 0.29 -12.71 -8.19
CA SER A 77 1.15 -13.09 -7.07
C SER A 77 0.49 -12.70 -5.76
N THR A 78 0.42 -13.63 -4.81
CA THR A 78 -0.20 -13.38 -3.50
C THR A 78 0.79 -13.67 -2.38
N TRP A 79 0.92 -12.73 -1.45
CA TRP A 79 1.67 -12.88 -0.21
C TRP A 79 0.69 -12.85 0.95
N SER A 80 0.88 -13.72 1.93
CA SER A 80 0.11 -13.69 3.17
C SER A 80 1.04 -13.94 4.35
N GLY A 81 0.69 -13.37 5.49
CA GLY A 81 1.46 -13.53 6.71
C GLY A 81 0.82 -12.82 7.88
N ARG A 82 1.60 -12.64 8.93
CA ARG A 82 1.15 -12.05 10.19
C ARG A 82 2.07 -10.93 10.65
N LEU A 83 1.50 -9.78 10.97
CA LEU A 83 2.16 -8.68 11.66
C LEU A 83 1.87 -8.82 13.16
N VAL A 84 2.93 -8.94 13.97
CA VAL A 84 2.77 -9.03 15.43
C VAL A 84 2.85 -7.64 16.03
N LEU A 85 1.76 -7.22 16.66
CA LEU A 85 1.66 -5.97 17.39
C LEU A 85 2.10 -6.19 18.86
N PRO A 86 2.44 -5.13 19.61
CA PRO A 86 2.63 -5.22 21.05
C PRO A 86 1.41 -5.82 21.77
N GLY A 87 1.66 -6.58 22.84
CA GLY A 87 0.59 -7.27 23.58
C GLY A 87 0.09 -8.56 22.91
N GLU A 88 0.91 -9.16 22.04
CA GLU A 88 0.63 -10.42 21.33
C GLU A 88 -0.57 -10.42 20.39
N VAL A 89 -1.20 -9.26 20.18
CA VAL A 89 -2.21 -9.09 19.15
C VAL A 89 -1.53 -9.18 17.79
N SER A 90 -2.19 -9.84 16.85
CA SER A 90 -1.66 -9.98 15.51
C SER A 90 -2.65 -9.47 14.46
N VAL A 91 -2.12 -9.05 13.32
CA VAL A 91 -2.90 -8.71 12.14
C VAL A 91 -2.46 -9.63 11.02
N ARG A 92 -3.39 -10.46 10.54
CA ARG A 92 -3.17 -11.23 9.32
C ARG A 92 -3.26 -10.29 8.15
N PHE A 93 -2.29 -10.35 7.24
CA PHE A 93 -2.37 -9.64 5.98
C PHE A 93 -2.38 -10.61 4.81
N THR A 94 -3.09 -10.21 3.76
CA THR A 94 -2.98 -10.77 2.43
C THR A 94 -2.70 -9.59 1.49
N GLN A 95 -1.69 -9.72 0.65
CA GLN A 95 -1.41 -8.81 -0.44
C GLN A 95 -1.53 -9.60 -1.74
N THR A 96 -2.30 -9.08 -2.70
CA THR A 96 -2.34 -9.59 -4.07
C THR A 96 -1.75 -8.52 -4.99
N LEU A 97 -0.79 -8.91 -5.83
CA LEU A 97 -0.36 -8.11 -6.98
C LEU A 97 -0.89 -8.77 -8.24
N THR A 98 -1.57 -7.99 -9.06
CA THR A 98 -2.07 -8.39 -10.38
C THR A 98 -1.59 -7.37 -11.40
N ALA A 99 -0.84 -7.84 -12.41
CA ALA A 99 -0.60 -7.03 -13.60
C ALA A 99 -1.87 -7.04 -14.45
N THR A 100 -2.36 -5.87 -14.85
CA THR A 100 -3.52 -5.70 -15.73
C THR A 100 -3.10 -4.97 -16.99
N THR A 101 -3.97 -4.95 -18.00
CA THR A 101 -3.75 -4.15 -19.21
C THR A 101 -3.71 -2.65 -18.93
N GLU A 102 -4.34 -2.22 -17.83
CA GLU A 102 -4.41 -0.82 -17.43
C GLU A 102 -3.29 -0.44 -16.48
N GLY A 103 -2.48 -1.40 -16.00
CA GLY A 103 -1.33 -1.14 -15.14
C GLY A 103 -1.19 -2.14 -14.00
N LEU A 104 -0.79 -1.65 -12.82
CA LEU A 104 -0.56 -2.51 -11.67
C LEU A 104 -1.65 -2.36 -10.64
N GLN A 105 -2.25 -3.50 -10.27
CA GLN A 105 -3.17 -3.59 -9.16
C GLN A 105 -2.55 -4.26 -7.95
N LEU A 106 -2.49 -3.52 -6.85
CA LEU A 106 -2.03 -4.02 -5.56
C LEU A 106 -3.20 -3.98 -4.58
N ASP A 107 -3.67 -5.14 -4.13
CA ASP A 107 -4.75 -5.29 -3.17
C ASP A 107 -4.21 -5.73 -1.82
N TYR A 108 -4.54 -5.01 -0.76
CA TYR A 108 -4.30 -5.46 0.61
C TYR A 108 -5.60 -5.88 1.30
N GLN A 109 -5.50 -6.89 2.15
CA GLN A 109 -6.53 -7.23 3.12
C GLN A 109 -5.87 -7.39 4.48
N LEU A 110 -6.40 -6.71 5.48
CA LEU A 110 -5.89 -6.75 6.85
C LEU A 110 -7.00 -7.22 7.77
N VAL A 111 -6.73 -8.28 8.52
CA VAL A 111 -7.69 -8.88 9.44
C VAL A 111 -7.05 -8.92 10.83
N PRO A 112 -7.49 -8.08 11.77
CA PRO A 112 -6.99 -8.14 13.14
C PRO A 112 -7.48 -9.42 13.82
N GLU A 113 -6.58 -10.09 14.53
CA GLU A 113 -6.88 -11.29 15.33
C GLU A 113 -7.11 -10.94 16.81
N GLY A 114 -7.42 -9.68 17.09
CA GLY A 114 -7.68 -9.13 18.42
C GLY A 114 -7.89 -7.62 18.37
N THR A 115 -8.13 -6.99 19.53
CA THR A 115 -8.22 -5.52 19.63
C THR A 115 -6.84 -4.96 19.92
N ALA A 116 -6.37 -4.03 19.10
CA ALA A 116 -5.12 -3.31 19.32
C ALA A 116 -5.34 -1.80 19.24
N ASP A 117 -4.66 -1.06 20.11
CA ASP A 117 -4.61 0.40 20.08
C ASP A 117 -3.56 0.85 19.05
N VAL A 118 -4.03 1.16 17.84
CA VAL A 118 -3.20 1.62 16.71
C VAL A 118 -3.66 3.00 16.24
N GLU A 119 -2.74 3.77 15.65
CA GLU A 119 -3.07 5.07 15.05
C GLU A 119 -3.77 4.90 13.70
N GLY A 120 -3.57 3.77 13.04
CA GLY A 120 -4.19 3.43 11.76
C GLY A 120 -3.36 2.46 10.96
N VAL A 121 -3.75 2.29 9.69
CA VAL A 121 -3.00 1.54 8.69
C VAL A 121 -2.47 2.54 7.67
N TYR A 122 -1.18 2.49 7.41
CA TYR A 122 -0.49 3.38 6.48
C TYR A 122 0.15 2.55 5.38
N TRP A 123 -0.05 2.98 4.14
CA TRP A 123 0.65 2.44 3.00
C TRP A 123 1.53 3.54 2.43
N TRP A 124 2.84 3.36 2.60
CA TRP A 124 3.84 4.28 2.12
C TRP A 124 4.21 3.93 0.70
N LEU A 125 4.33 4.97 -0.12
CA LEU A 125 4.75 4.89 -1.49
C LEU A 125 5.81 5.94 -1.76
N ASP A 126 6.96 5.51 -2.24
CA ASP A 126 8.02 6.38 -2.77
C ASP A 126 8.00 6.28 -4.29
N LEU A 127 7.73 7.40 -4.95
CA LEU A 127 7.68 7.52 -6.41
C LEU A 127 8.84 8.38 -6.92
N PRO A 128 9.36 8.09 -8.12
CA PRO A 128 10.36 8.92 -8.76
C PRO A 128 9.72 10.25 -9.19
N ILE A 129 10.26 11.36 -8.70
CA ILE A 129 9.67 12.67 -8.98
C ILE A 129 9.67 13.04 -10.47
N ALA A 130 10.65 12.52 -11.23
CA ALA A 130 10.76 12.75 -12.66
C ALA A 130 9.52 12.28 -13.45
N ASP A 131 8.82 11.25 -12.97
CA ASP A 131 7.70 10.63 -13.68
C ASP A 131 6.33 11.01 -13.08
N TYR A 132 6.30 11.52 -11.84
CA TYR A 132 5.05 11.77 -11.09
C TYR A 132 4.90 13.23 -10.60
N SER A 133 5.81 14.13 -10.95
CA SER A 133 5.74 15.53 -10.54
C SER A 133 4.43 16.19 -10.99
N GLY A 134 3.63 16.68 -10.04
CA GLY A 134 2.35 17.35 -10.32
C GLY A 134 1.23 16.41 -10.75
N ALA A 135 1.45 15.09 -10.76
CA ALA A 135 0.43 14.13 -11.15
C ALA A 135 -0.67 14.01 -10.08
N PRO A 136 -1.93 13.71 -10.45
CA PRO A 136 -3.02 13.61 -9.50
C PRO A 136 -2.93 12.34 -8.65
N ALA A 137 -3.29 12.49 -7.38
CA ALA A 137 -3.48 11.41 -6.43
C ALA A 137 -4.88 11.50 -5.82
N ALA A 138 -5.59 10.39 -5.74
CA ALA A 138 -6.94 10.35 -5.20
C ALA A 138 -7.15 9.15 -4.26
N LEU A 139 -7.95 9.36 -3.23
CA LEU A 139 -8.53 8.29 -2.42
C LEU A 139 -10.01 8.17 -2.76
N LEU A 140 -10.48 6.94 -3.00
CA LEU A 140 -11.86 6.66 -3.39
C LEU A 140 -12.53 5.72 -2.38
N ALA A 141 -13.82 5.94 -2.10
CA ALA A 141 -14.71 4.99 -1.44
C ALA A 141 -15.78 4.57 -2.46
N GLY A 142 -15.72 3.33 -2.94
CA GLY A 142 -16.32 2.96 -4.22
C GLY A 142 -15.83 3.86 -5.36
N GLU A 143 -16.78 4.52 -6.04
CA GLU A 143 -16.52 5.44 -7.16
C GLU A 143 -16.41 6.91 -6.72
N GLN A 144 -16.65 7.22 -5.45
CA GLN A 144 -16.60 8.59 -4.96
C GLN A 144 -15.19 8.95 -4.46
N GLN A 145 -14.64 10.06 -4.97
CA GLN A 145 -13.42 10.64 -4.41
C GLN A 145 -13.70 11.23 -3.01
N VAL A 146 -13.00 10.72 -2.00
CA VAL A 146 -13.08 11.18 -0.60
C VAL A 146 -11.93 12.12 -0.23
N ALA A 147 -10.81 12.03 -0.92
CA ALA A 147 -9.69 12.96 -0.80
C ALA A 147 -8.91 12.99 -2.12
N GLY A 148 -8.22 14.09 -2.41
CA GLY A 148 -7.30 14.18 -3.53
C GLY A 148 -6.23 15.23 -3.31
N ALA A 149 -5.13 15.10 -4.03
CA ALA A 149 -3.99 16.01 -4.02
C ALA A 149 -3.26 15.95 -5.35
N GLU A 150 -2.42 16.96 -5.61
CA GLU A 150 -1.36 16.86 -6.62
C GLU A 150 -0.07 16.37 -5.96
N MET A 151 0.66 15.51 -6.64
CA MET A 151 1.99 15.09 -6.23
C MET A 151 2.95 16.29 -6.22
N PRO A 152 3.91 16.34 -5.27
CA PRO A 152 4.89 17.41 -5.23
C PRO A 152 5.65 17.56 -6.56
N ARG A 153 5.86 18.81 -6.99
CA ARG A 153 6.67 19.14 -8.17
C ARG A 153 8.17 19.06 -7.89
N GLU A 154 8.55 19.20 -6.62
CA GLU A 154 9.93 19.10 -6.14
C GLU A 154 9.98 18.12 -4.96
N GLN A 155 11.16 17.53 -4.72
CA GLN A 155 11.33 16.51 -3.67
C GLN A 155 11.04 17.15 -2.32
N PRO A 156 9.97 16.73 -1.61
CA PRO A 156 9.65 17.35 -0.34
C PRO A 156 10.68 16.94 0.73
N PRO A 157 10.94 17.80 1.74
CA PRO A 157 11.84 17.48 2.84
C PRO A 157 11.29 16.37 3.76
N HIS A 158 9.98 16.13 3.70
CA HIS A 158 9.26 15.13 4.50
C HIS A 158 8.21 14.41 3.64
N ARG A 159 7.79 13.22 4.08
CA ARG A 159 6.68 12.50 3.45
C ARG A 159 5.37 13.29 3.61
N HIS A 160 4.60 13.36 2.54
CA HIS A 160 3.24 13.90 2.58
C HIS A 160 2.24 12.78 2.86
N ILE A 161 1.12 13.13 3.49
CA ILE A 161 0.06 12.19 3.83
C ILE A 161 -1.22 12.63 3.13
N LEU A 162 -1.80 11.72 2.35
CA LEU A 162 -3.17 11.80 1.89
C LEU A 162 -3.99 10.81 2.73
N SER A 163 -5.02 11.30 3.42
CA SER A 163 -5.79 10.50 4.38
C SER A 163 -7.29 10.63 4.16
N GLY A 164 -8.01 9.53 4.38
CA GLY A 164 -9.47 9.47 4.36
C GLY A 164 -9.93 8.04 4.60
N THR A 165 -11.22 7.84 4.90
CA THR A 165 -11.83 6.50 4.89
C THR A 165 -12.06 6.10 3.44
N ALA A 166 -11.19 5.24 2.92
CA ALA A 166 -11.14 4.88 1.50
C ALA A 166 -10.93 3.38 1.30
N GLU A 167 -11.30 2.90 0.12
CA GLU A 167 -11.14 1.53 -0.36
C GLU A 167 -10.14 1.44 -1.53
N ARG A 168 -9.72 2.58 -2.06
CA ARG A 168 -8.86 2.64 -3.24
C ARG A 168 -7.99 3.87 -3.20
N ALA A 169 -6.74 3.73 -3.64
CA ALA A 169 -5.86 4.85 -3.94
C ALA A 169 -5.52 4.80 -5.43
N VAL A 170 -5.67 5.91 -6.14
CA VAL A 170 -5.40 6.00 -7.58
C VAL A 170 -4.32 7.04 -7.83
N LEU A 171 -3.37 6.68 -8.68
CA LEU A 171 -2.18 7.45 -8.99
C LEU A 171 -1.93 7.35 -10.50
N GLY A 172 -2.07 8.46 -11.21
CA GLY A 172 -1.69 8.55 -12.62
C GLY A 172 -0.29 9.13 -12.77
N PRO A 173 0.49 8.77 -13.81
CA PRO A 173 1.59 9.62 -14.26
C PRO A 173 1.05 10.94 -14.82
N SER A 174 1.89 11.98 -14.83
CA SER A 174 1.59 13.29 -15.41
C SER A 174 1.67 13.30 -16.94
#